data_AF-A0A6J7MFL0-F1
#
_entry.id   AF-A0A6J7MFL0-F1
#
_cell.length_a   1.000
_cell.length_b   1.000
_cell.length_c   1.000
_cell.angle_alpha   90.00
_cell.angle_beta   90.00
_cell.angle_gamma   90.00
#
_symmetry.space_group_name_H-M   'P 1'
#
loop_
_entity.id
_entity.type
_entity.pdbx_description
1 polymer ?
#
loop_
_entity_poly.entity_id
_entity_poly.type
_entity_poly.pdbx_seq_one_letter_code
_entity_poly.pdbx_strand_id
1 'polypeptide(L)'
;MYIFRQPHIGGEVPCHTDHTFLWTDRQNVVGFWFAIDDVTTVNGRLWVKPGGHRPPVGSRFGRTENDAPTMWTEVHDPAPYPVDDSVPAKADCRHAGPVAGHPAEPVP
;
A
#
# COMPACT_ATOMS: atom_id res chain seq x y z
N MET A 1 9.03 -5.44 5.31
CA MET A 1 8.03 -4.88 6.25
C MET A 1 6.94 -5.91 6.47
N TYR A 2 6.33 -5.97 7.66
CA TYR A 2 5.09 -6.72 7.89
C TYR A 2 3.98 -5.72 8.23
N ILE A 3 2.83 -5.84 7.57
CA ILE A 3 1.74 -4.87 7.70
C ILE A 3 0.52 -5.60 8.26
N PHE A 4 0.04 -5.14 9.40
CA PHE A 4 -1.22 -5.62 9.97
C PHE A 4 -2.32 -4.60 9.68
N ARG A 5 -3.34 -5.02 8.92
CA ARG A 5 -4.60 -4.29 8.79
C ARG A 5 -5.52 -4.73 9.93
N GLN A 6 -5.42 -4.01 11.06
CA GLN A 6 -6.23 -4.30 12.24
C GLN A 6 -7.73 -4.21 11.90
N PRO A 7 -8.57 -5.14 12.41
CA PRO A 7 -10.02 -5.07 12.23
C PRO A 7 -10.58 -3.74 12.71
N HIS A 8 -11.44 -3.11 11.91
CA HIS A 8 -12.16 -1.86 12.22
C HIS A 8 -11.33 -0.58 12.42
N ILE A 9 -10.04 -0.68 12.79
CA ILE A 9 -9.16 0.45 13.07
C ILE A 9 -7.93 0.55 12.16
N GLY A 10 -7.79 -0.36 11.19
CA GLY A 10 -6.70 -0.32 10.22
C GLY A 10 -6.78 0.93 9.34
N GLY A 11 -5.86 1.87 9.52
CA GLY A 11 -5.80 3.13 8.77
C GLY A 11 -5.51 2.95 7.28
N GLU A 12 -6.14 3.78 6.44
CA GLU A 12 -5.85 3.87 5.01
C GLU A 12 -4.41 4.33 4.75
N VAL A 13 -3.81 3.80 3.68
CA VAL A 13 -2.53 4.29 3.17
C VAL A 13 -2.84 5.07 1.88
N PRO A 14 -2.62 6.40 1.85
CA PRO A 14 -2.87 7.21 0.66
C PRO A 14 -2.04 6.75 -0.55
N CYS A 15 -2.51 7.08 -1.75
CA CYS A 15 -1.79 6.78 -2.99
C CYS A 15 -0.40 7.43 -2.96
N HIS A 16 0.62 6.65 -3.27
CA HIS A 16 2.02 7.08 -3.32
C HIS A 16 2.80 6.19 -4.29
N THR A 17 4.06 6.58 -4.55
CA THR A 17 5.07 5.71 -5.14
C THR A 17 6.16 5.45 -4.10
N ASP A 18 6.67 4.22 -4.03
CA ASP A 18 7.72 3.84 -3.08
C ASP A 18 8.98 4.69 -3.26
N HIS A 19 9.23 5.20 -4.47
CA HIS A 19 10.39 6.05 -4.77
C HIS A 19 10.40 7.37 -3.99
N THR A 20 9.25 7.82 -3.47
CA THR A 20 9.18 8.94 -2.52
C THR A 20 9.99 8.65 -1.27
N PHE A 21 9.99 7.41 -0.78
CA PHE A 21 10.62 7.01 0.48
C PHE A 21 11.95 6.27 0.27
N LEU A 22 12.05 5.52 -0.83
CA LEU A 22 13.21 4.70 -1.19
C LEU A 22 13.95 5.35 -2.36
N TRP A 23 14.53 6.52 -2.10
CA TRP A 23 15.09 7.36 -3.15
C TRP A 23 16.36 6.79 -3.77
N THR A 24 16.44 6.89 -5.09
CA THR A 24 17.61 6.60 -5.94
C THR A 24 17.66 7.60 -7.10
N ASP A 25 18.82 7.81 -7.73
CA ASP A 25 18.92 8.77 -8.85
C ASP A 25 18.07 8.39 -10.08
N ARG A 26 17.62 7.13 -10.16
CA ARG A 26 16.68 6.62 -11.16
C ARG A 26 15.67 5.71 -10.48
N GLN A 27 14.41 5.70 -10.92
CA GLN A 27 13.36 4.83 -10.39
C GLN A 27 13.65 3.33 -10.70
N ASN A 28 14.44 2.66 -9.85
CA ASN A 28 14.91 1.29 -10.07
C ASN A 28 14.59 0.32 -8.92
N VAL A 29 13.90 0.80 -7.89
CA VAL A 29 13.44 -0.02 -6.76
C VAL A 29 12.17 -0.76 -7.13
N VAL A 30 12.12 -2.06 -6.82
CA VAL A 30 10.95 -2.91 -7.02
C VAL A 30 10.51 -3.49 -5.67
N GLY A 31 9.26 -3.18 -5.29
CA GLY A 31 8.62 -3.75 -4.10
C GLY A 31 7.92 -5.07 -4.43
N PHE A 32 8.04 -6.04 -3.52
CA PHE A 32 7.24 -7.26 -3.55
C PHE A 32 6.29 -7.24 -2.36
N TRP A 33 5.01 -7.50 -2.63
CA TRP A 33 3.98 -7.60 -1.62
C TRP A 33 3.35 -8.99 -1.70
N PHE A 34 3.27 -9.66 -0.55
CA PHE A 34 2.72 -11.00 -0.43
C PHE A 34 1.54 -10.96 0.55
N ALA A 35 0.39 -11.47 0.11
CA ALA A 35 -0.75 -11.70 0.98
C ALA A 35 -0.44 -12.87 1.92
N ILE A 36 -0.40 -12.60 3.22
CA ILE A 36 -0.30 -13.67 4.23
C ILE A 36 -1.70 -14.21 4.56
N ASP A 37 -2.69 -13.32 4.67
CA ASP A 37 -4.11 -13.59 4.83
C ASP A 37 -4.90 -13.17 3.58
N ASP A 38 -6.14 -13.65 3.46
CA ASP A 38 -7.01 -13.33 2.33
C ASP A 38 -7.24 -11.83 2.23
N VAL A 39 -6.99 -11.26 1.04
CA VAL A 39 -7.23 -9.85 0.77
C VAL A 39 -8.38 -9.64 -0.20
N THR A 40 -9.30 -8.79 0.20
CA THR A 40 -10.54 -8.39 -0.47
C THR A 40 -10.59 -6.87 -0.56
N THR A 41 -11.52 -6.34 -1.35
CA THR A 41 -11.68 -4.89 -1.51
C THR A 41 -12.07 -4.18 -0.20
N VAL A 42 -12.56 -4.90 0.81
CA VAL A 42 -13.01 -4.32 2.09
C VAL A 42 -12.04 -4.54 3.26
N ASN A 43 -11.03 -5.41 3.13
CA ASN A 43 -10.07 -5.70 4.20
C ASN A 43 -8.61 -5.34 3.85
N GLY A 44 -8.41 -4.40 2.93
CA GLY A 44 -7.09 -3.81 2.68
C GLY A 44 -6.31 -4.39 1.51
N ARG A 45 -7.00 -4.89 0.47
CA ARG A 45 -6.36 -5.18 -0.83
C ARG A 45 -5.72 -3.92 -1.41
N LEU A 46 -4.52 -4.08 -1.97
CA LEU A 46 -3.83 -3.00 -2.68
C LEU A 46 -4.58 -2.58 -3.93
N TRP A 47 -4.53 -1.28 -4.24
CA TRP A 47 -4.97 -0.71 -5.50
C TRP A 47 -3.77 -0.18 -6.26
N VAL A 48 -3.72 -0.44 -7.56
CA VAL A 48 -2.60 -0.04 -8.41
C VAL A 48 -3.12 0.64 -9.67
N LYS A 49 -2.45 1.71 -10.09
CA LYS A 49 -2.70 2.35 -11.39
C LYS A 49 -1.79 1.72 -12.45
N PRO A 50 -2.33 1.02 -13.46
CA PRO A 50 -1.53 0.52 -14.57
C PRO A 50 -0.76 1.66 -15.24
N GLY A 51 0.56 1.51 -15.40
CA GLY A 51 1.44 2.55 -15.95
C GLY A 51 1.75 3.73 -15.01
N GLY A 52 1.24 3.73 -13.77
CA GLY A 52 1.46 4.79 -12.79
C GLY A 52 2.91 4.96 -12.32
N HIS A 53 3.79 4.01 -12.66
CA HIS A 53 5.24 4.08 -12.38
C HIS A 53 6.03 4.86 -13.44
N ARG A 54 5.40 5.34 -14.52
CA ARG A 54 6.09 6.03 -15.62
C ARG A 54 6.31 7.53 -15.40
N PRO A 55 5.35 8.28 -14.79
CA PRO A 55 5.56 9.68 -14.52
C PRO A 55 6.70 9.93 -13.50
N PRO A 56 7.27 11.15 -13.48
CA PRO A 56 8.16 11.56 -12.40
C PRO A 56 7.51 11.44 -11.02
N VAL A 57 8.33 11.29 -9.99
CA VAL A 57 7.87 11.21 -8.60
C VAL A 57 7.46 12.60 -8.10
N GLY A 58 6.30 12.70 -7.44
CA GLY A 58 5.75 13.98 -6.98
C GLY A 58 6.45 14.56 -5.74
N SER A 59 7.07 13.73 -4.91
CA SER A 59 7.79 14.19 -3.72
C SER A 59 8.88 13.23 -3.27
N ARG A 60 9.86 13.76 -2.55
CA ARG A 60 10.93 13.01 -1.89
C ARG A 60 10.83 13.20 -0.39
N PHE A 61 10.79 12.11 0.34
CA PHE A 61 10.89 12.08 1.79
C PHE A 61 12.30 11.69 2.19
N GLY A 62 12.86 12.39 3.17
CA GLY A 62 14.21 12.14 3.63
C GLY A 62 14.44 12.53 5.08
N ARG A 63 15.67 12.30 5.51
CA ARG A 63 16.16 12.70 6.83
C ARG A 63 17.50 13.40 6.71
N THR A 64 17.84 14.24 7.67
CA THR A 64 19.18 14.82 7.77
C THR A 64 20.20 13.78 8.25
N GLU A 65 21.44 13.92 7.80
CA GLU A 65 22.57 13.06 8.19
C GLU A 65 23.36 13.72 9.32
N ASN A 66 22.81 13.71 10.54
CA ASN A 66 23.48 14.19 11.74
C ASN A 66 23.00 13.40 12.98
N ASP A 67 23.58 13.68 14.15
CA ASP A 67 23.28 12.97 15.41
C ASP A 67 21.84 13.18 15.93
N ALA A 68 21.12 14.18 15.42
CA ALA A 68 19.75 14.51 15.79
C ALA A 68 18.87 14.66 14.52
N PRO A 69 18.56 13.54 13.84
CA PRO A 69 17.98 13.58 12.51
C PRO A 69 16.58 14.18 12.53
N THR A 70 16.37 15.12 11.62
CA THR A 70 15.07 15.70 11.29
C THR A 70 14.56 15.12 9.98
N MET A 71 13.24 14.92 9.89
CA MET A 71 12.59 14.46 8.67
C MET A 71 12.17 15.65 7.82
N TRP A 72 12.19 15.48 6.50
CA TRP A 72 11.77 16.51 5.55
C TRP A 72 11.05 15.88 4.36
N THR A 73 10.20 16.68 3.72
CA THR A 73 9.54 16.34 2.45
C THR A 73 9.82 17.45 1.46
N GLU A 74 10.47 17.12 0.36
CA GLU A 74 10.61 17.97 -0.80
C GLU A 74 9.46 17.65 -1.76
N VAL A 75 8.68 18.66 -2.15
CA VAL A 75 7.56 18.50 -3.09
C VAL A 75 8.01 18.97 -4.47
N HIS A 76 8.03 18.07 -5.44
CA HIS A 76 8.34 18.35 -6.84
C HIS A 76 7.09 18.70 -7.64
N ASP A 77 5.99 17.98 -7.38
CA ASP A 77 4.66 18.20 -7.95
C ASP A 77 3.60 18.05 -6.85
N PRO A 78 2.84 19.11 -6.52
CA PRO A 78 1.80 19.06 -5.51
C PRO A 78 0.50 18.43 -6.01
N ALA A 79 0.36 18.12 -7.30
CA ALA A 79 -0.84 17.47 -7.83
C ALA A 79 -1.02 16.10 -7.17
N PRO A 80 -2.26 15.73 -6.79
CA PRO A 80 -2.52 14.39 -6.27
C PRO A 80 -2.22 13.34 -7.34
N TYR A 81 -1.75 12.17 -6.92
CA TYR A 81 -1.59 11.06 -7.85
C TYR A 81 -2.95 10.73 -8.49
N PRO A 82 -3.00 10.55 -9.82
CA PRO A 82 -4.22 10.13 -10.49
C PRO A 82 -4.60 8.74 -9.98
N VAL A 83 -5.83 8.60 -9.48
CA VAL A 83 -6.37 7.32 -9.00
C VAL A 83 -7.42 6.74 -9.94
N ASP A 84 -7.85 7.50 -10.95
CA ASP A 84 -8.75 7.02 -12.00
C ASP A 84 -8.14 5.79 -12.69
N ASP A 85 -9.00 4.85 -13.08
CA ASP A 85 -8.64 3.56 -13.69
C ASP A 85 -7.72 2.67 -12.84
N SER A 86 -7.60 2.95 -11.54
CA SER A 86 -6.90 2.05 -10.62
C SER A 86 -7.65 0.73 -10.53
N VAL A 87 -6.88 -0.35 -10.50
CA VAL A 87 -7.42 -1.71 -10.40
C VAL A 87 -6.96 -2.35 -9.09
N PRO A 88 -7.80 -3.20 -8.48
CA PRO A 88 -7.36 -3.97 -7.32
C PRO A 88 -6.25 -4.93 -7.74
N ALA A 89 -5.15 -4.96 -6.99
CA ALA A 89 -4.06 -5.91 -7.22
C ALA A 89 -4.59 -7.34 -7.03
N LYS A 90 -4.22 -8.23 -7.95
CA LYS A 90 -4.52 -9.65 -7.82
C LYS A 90 -3.59 -10.25 -6.77
N ALA A 91 -4.16 -10.65 -5.64
CA ALA A 91 -3.49 -11.47 -4.67
C ALA A 91 -4.53 -12.23 -3.85
N ASP A 92 -4.34 -13.54 -3.80
CA ASP A 92 -5.13 -14.45 -2.99
C ASP A 92 -4.15 -15.23 -2.13
N CYS A 93 -4.40 -15.36 -0.83
CA CYS A 93 -3.60 -16.27 -0.01
C CYS A 93 -4.35 -17.60 0.03
N ARG A 94 -3.77 -18.68 -0.51
CA ARG A 94 -4.40 -19.99 -0.41
C ARG A 94 -4.11 -20.61 0.95
N HIS A 95 -4.63 -20.03 2.02
CA HIS A 95 -4.83 -20.79 3.26
C HIS A 95 -6.21 -21.46 3.20
N ALA A 96 -6.34 -22.47 2.34
CA ALA A 96 -7.50 -23.34 2.34
C ALA A 96 -7.44 -24.29 3.55
N GLY A 97 -7.84 -23.79 4.72
CA GLY A 97 -8.40 -24.59 5.81
C GLY A 97 -9.93 -24.57 5.72
N PRO A 98 -10.66 -25.60 6.15
CA PRO A 98 -12.10 -25.72 5.88
C PRO A 98 -12.86 -24.56 6.53
N VAL A 99 -13.59 -23.80 5.72
CA VAL A 99 -14.64 -22.90 6.18
C VAL A 99 -15.80 -23.77 6.67
N ALA A 100 -15.69 -24.24 7.91
CA ALA A 100 -16.84 -24.70 8.68
C ALA A 100 -17.31 -23.53 9.56
N GLY A 101 -17.96 -22.56 8.92
CA GLY A 101 -18.69 -21.48 9.57
C GLY A 101 -20.12 -21.56 9.12
N HIS A 102 -20.93 -22.30 9.88
CA HIS A 102 -22.39 -22.34 9.76
C HIS A 102 -22.95 -20.91 9.60
N PRO A 103 -23.94 -20.66 8.72
CA PRO A 103 -24.71 -19.44 8.83
C PRO A 103 -25.34 -19.42 10.23
N ALA A 104 -25.08 -18.34 10.96
CA ALA A 104 -25.76 -18.06 12.22
C ALA A 104 -27.26 -18.00 11.92
N GLU A 105 -27.99 -19.07 12.22
CA GLU A 105 -29.43 -18.98 12.38
C GLU A 105 -29.71 -18.08 13.61
N PRO A 106 -30.70 -17.18 13.52
CA PRO A 106 -31.11 -16.40 14.68
C PRO A 106 -31.74 -17.35 15.71
N VAL A 107 -31.22 -17.31 16.93
CA VAL A 107 -31.80 -18.03 18.08
C VAL A 107 -33.19 -17.43 18.38
N PRO A 108 -34.24 -18.25 18.58
CA PRO A 108 -35.59 -17.79 18.92
C PRO A 108 -35.68 -17.15 20.31
#